data_AF-A0A401U2L3-F1
#
_entry.id   AF-A0A401U2L3-F1
#
_cell.length_a   1.000
_cell.length_b   1.000
_cell.length_c   1.000
_cell.angle_alpha   90.00
_cell.angle_beta   90.00
_cell.angle_gamma   90.00
#
_symmetry.space_group_name_H-M   'P 1'
#
loop_
_entity.id
_entity.type
_entity.pdbx_description
1 polymer ?
#
loop_
_entity_poly.entity_id
_entity_poly.type
_entity_poly.pdbx_seq_one_letter_code
_entity_poly.pdbx_strand_id
1 'polypeptide(L)'
;AQLAKVVADIRGKVQHLDIAMSDTHDAANVVVKLVRDRELYRTIATFYGQERAKEIRSSLDPQCLSGFRKNENYEIEHSDVILTVDNGDFVFLDCAYEELLQSLGPINDTATVPWTMFNDSVSMGFFDVYDQYLLNLLYDPRIKPGMTVQEVKAALPDVLRDVRAWVAKVNHLE
;
A
#
# COMPACT_ATOMS: atom_id res chain seq x y z
N ALA A 1 -2.59 -8.10 -16.49
CA ALA A 1 -3.46 -7.00 -16.98
C ALA A 1 -4.13 -6.24 -15.84
N GLN A 2 -4.76 -6.90 -14.85
CA GLN A 2 -5.39 -6.24 -13.69
C GLN A 2 -4.40 -5.46 -12.82
N LEU A 3 -3.28 -6.07 -12.39
CA LEU A 3 -2.28 -5.39 -11.55
C LEU A 3 -1.73 -4.09 -12.16
N ALA A 4 -1.42 -4.10 -13.47
CA ALA A 4 -0.95 -2.90 -14.17
C ALA A 4 -2.01 -1.78 -14.19
N LYS A 5 -3.31 -2.12 -14.17
CA LYS A 5 -4.39 -1.13 -14.03
C LYS A 5 -4.43 -0.54 -12.62
N VAL A 6 -4.26 -1.37 -11.59
CA VAL A 6 -4.15 -0.92 -10.19
C VAL A 6 -2.98 0.06 -10.03
N VAL A 7 -1.80 -0.30 -10.53
CA VAL A 7 -0.61 0.57 -10.51
C VAL A 7 -0.86 1.88 -11.26
N ALA A 8 -1.49 1.81 -12.44
CA ALA A 8 -1.83 3.00 -13.21
C ALA A 8 -2.85 3.90 -12.50
N ASP A 9 -3.83 3.31 -11.79
CA ASP A 9 -4.83 4.02 -11.00
C ASP A 9 -4.20 4.75 -9.82
N ILE A 10 -3.34 4.05 -9.05
CA ILE A 10 -2.56 4.64 -7.95
C ILE A 10 -1.70 5.81 -8.46
N ARG A 11 -0.94 5.61 -9.54
CA ARG A 11 -0.13 6.67 -10.17
C ARG A 11 -0.97 7.89 -10.56
N GLY A 12 -2.18 7.67 -11.08
CA GLY A 12 -3.07 8.76 -11.48
C GLY A 12 -3.61 9.60 -10.32
N LYS A 13 -3.65 9.03 -9.11
CA LYS A 13 -4.28 9.61 -7.93
C LYS A 13 -3.32 10.12 -6.87
N VAL A 14 -2.05 9.68 -6.88
CA VAL A 14 -1.02 10.16 -5.94
C VAL A 14 -0.05 11.11 -6.66
N GLN A 15 -0.15 12.41 -6.39
CA GLN A 15 0.49 13.47 -7.18
C GLN A 15 2.02 13.38 -7.26
N HIS A 16 2.65 12.95 -6.18
CA HIS A 16 4.11 13.00 -5.99
C HIS A 16 4.75 11.61 -5.89
N LEU A 17 4.04 10.59 -6.33
CA LEU A 17 4.52 9.21 -6.39
C LEU A 17 4.92 8.86 -7.83
N ASP A 18 6.19 8.50 -8.02
CA ASP A 18 6.66 7.89 -9.25
C ASP A 18 6.58 6.36 -9.13
N ILE A 19 5.52 5.78 -9.69
CA ILE A 19 5.29 4.34 -9.69
C ILE A 19 4.94 3.86 -11.10
N ALA A 20 5.59 2.78 -11.53
CA ALA A 20 5.33 2.15 -12.82
C ALA A 20 5.63 0.65 -12.76
N MET A 21 5.10 -0.10 -13.72
CA MET A 21 5.54 -1.48 -13.93
C MET A 21 6.98 -1.46 -14.46
N SER A 22 7.84 -2.31 -13.88
CA SER A 22 9.20 -2.54 -14.37
C SER A 22 9.23 -3.72 -15.35
N ASP A 23 10.11 -3.65 -16.35
CA ASP A 23 10.35 -4.73 -17.31
C ASP A 23 11.27 -5.83 -16.74
N THR A 24 12.04 -5.52 -15.69
CA THR A 24 12.98 -6.45 -15.05
C THR A 24 12.80 -6.47 -13.54
N HIS A 25 13.10 -7.63 -12.95
CA HIS A 25 13.07 -7.82 -11.50
C HIS A 25 14.07 -6.92 -10.78
N ASP A 26 15.30 -6.79 -11.31
CA ASP A 26 16.39 -6.08 -10.63
C ASP A 26 16.21 -4.56 -10.61
N ALA A 27 15.37 -4.01 -11.49
CA ALA A 27 15.01 -2.60 -11.48
C ALA A 27 13.80 -2.29 -10.56
N ALA A 28 13.13 -3.31 -10.03
CA ALA A 28 11.95 -3.14 -9.20
C ALA A 28 12.31 -2.97 -7.72
N ASN A 29 11.80 -1.90 -7.10
CA ASN A 29 11.80 -1.70 -5.65
C ASN A 29 10.54 -2.23 -4.95
N VAL A 30 9.51 -2.60 -5.73
CA VAL A 30 8.33 -3.31 -5.24
C VAL A 30 8.16 -4.59 -6.05
N VAL A 31 8.16 -5.74 -5.37
CA VAL A 31 8.01 -7.05 -6.02
C VAL A 31 6.68 -7.67 -5.63
N VAL A 32 5.78 -7.81 -6.61
CA VAL A 32 4.47 -8.45 -6.45
C VAL A 32 4.54 -9.91 -6.91
N LYS A 33 4.24 -10.83 -6.00
CA LYS A 33 4.23 -12.28 -6.24
C LYS A 33 2.82 -12.78 -6.32
N LEU A 34 2.49 -13.30 -7.49
CA LEU A 34 1.20 -13.93 -7.75
C LEU A 34 1.32 -15.42 -7.44
N VAL A 35 0.55 -15.89 -6.45
CA VAL A 35 0.60 -17.27 -5.98
C VAL A 35 -0.79 -17.88 -5.96
N ARG A 36 -0.87 -19.20 -5.91
CA ARG A 36 -2.11 -19.89 -5.56
C ARG A 36 -2.29 -19.85 -4.05
N ASP A 37 -3.53 -19.80 -3.58
CA ASP A 37 -3.89 -19.79 -2.17
C ASP A 37 -3.15 -20.88 -1.37
N ARG A 38 -3.19 -22.13 -1.86
CA ARG A 38 -2.48 -23.27 -1.25
C ARG A 38 -0.96 -23.11 -1.14
N GLU A 39 -0.36 -22.20 -1.90
CA GLU A 39 1.08 -21.92 -1.91
C GLU A 39 1.45 -20.70 -1.06
N LEU A 40 0.47 -19.90 -0.61
CA LEU A 40 0.67 -18.64 0.11
C LEU A 40 1.58 -18.82 1.32
N TYR A 41 1.24 -19.73 2.23
CA TYR A 41 2.05 -19.98 3.43
C TYR A 41 3.48 -20.40 3.09
N ARG A 42 3.67 -21.24 2.06
CA ARG A 42 4.99 -21.67 1.60
C ARG A 42 5.80 -20.47 1.08
N THR A 43 5.15 -19.58 0.34
CA THR A 43 5.77 -18.34 -0.14
C THR A 43 6.16 -17.44 1.03
N ILE A 44 5.24 -17.14 1.95
CA ILE A 44 5.53 -16.32 3.15
C ILE A 44 6.73 -16.89 3.92
N ALA A 45 6.77 -18.21 4.15
CA ALA A 45 7.87 -18.86 4.86
C ALA A 45 9.21 -18.80 4.11
N THR A 46 9.19 -18.71 2.79
CA THR A 46 10.39 -18.52 1.97
C THR A 46 10.95 -17.11 2.10
N PHE A 47 10.09 -16.10 2.24
CA PHE A 47 10.48 -14.68 2.31
C PHE A 47 10.81 -14.21 3.72
N TYR A 48 9.98 -14.56 4.70
CA TYR A 48 10.09 -14.05 6.06
C TYR A 48 10.70 -15.06 7.04
N GLY A 49 10.97 -16.28 6.58
CA GLY A 49 11.45 -17.37 7.43
C GLY A 49 10.31 -18.11 8.16
N GLN A 50 10.63 -19.31 8.64
CA GLN A 50 9.62 -20.24 9.19
C GLN A 50 8.97 -19.75 10.47
N GLU A 51 9.71 -19.08 11.36
CA GLU A 51 9.17 -18.58 12.62
C GLU A 51 8.19 -17.43 12.37
N ARG A 52 8.62 -16.41 11.61
CA ARG A 52 7.77 -15.27 11.27
C ARG A 52 6.54 -15.67 10.46
N ALA A 53 6.67 -16.64 9.55
CA ALA A 53 5.53 -17.14 8.79
C ALA A 53 4.50 -17.86 9.66
N LYS A 54 4.93 -18.58 10.72
CA LYS A 54 4.01 -19.18 11.69
C LYS A 54 3.25 -18.12 12.46
N GLU A 55 3.94 -17.06 12.91
CA GLU A 55 3.31 -15.92 13.58
C GLU A 55 2.26 -15.28 12.66
N ILE A 56 2.65 -14.88 11.45
CA ILE A 56 1.77 -14.27 10.45
C ILE A 56 0.52 -15.13 10.21
N ARG A 57 0.70 -16.44 9.97
CA ARG A 57 -0.44 -17.35 9.77
C ARG A 57 -1.36 -17.41 10.98
N SER A 58 -0.80 -17.40 12.20
CA SER A 58 -1.59 -17.51 13.42
C SER A 58 -2.32 -16.21 13.80
N SER A 59 -1.81 -15.06 13.38
CA SER A 59 -2.34 -13.75 13.77
C SER A 59 -3.18 -13.06 12.71
N LEU A 60 -2.95 -13.32 11.42
CA LEU A 60 -3.53 -12.55 10.32
C LEU A 60 -4.46 -13.36 9.39
N ASP A 61 -4.46 -14.70 9.43
CA ASP A 61 -5.13 -15.58 8.45
C ASP A 61 -5.16 -15.02 7.00
N PRO A 62 -3.99 -14.63 6.46
CA PRO A 62 -3.95 -13.70 5.34
C PRO A 62 -4.45 -14.34 4.04
N GLN A 63 -5.26 -13.61 3.28
CA GLN A 63 -5.54 -13.90 1.86
C GLN A 63 -4.48 -13.29 0.93
N CYS A 64 -3.74 -12.32 1.43
CA CYS A 64 -2.65 -11.61 0.80
C CYS A 64 -1.72 -11.04 1.88
N LEU A 65 -0.53 -10.58 1.50
CA LEU A 65 0.41 -10.02 2.47
C LEU A 65 1.35 -9.01 1.81
N SER A 66 1.59 -7.87 2.46
CA SER A 66 2.65 -6.93 2.13
C SER A 66 3.67 -6.76 3.26
N GLY A 67 4.85 -6.32 2.87
CA GLY A 67 5.93 -5.97 3.77
C GLY A 67 6.90 -5.02 3.09
N PHE A 68 7.61 -4.22 3.89
CA PHE A 68 8.72 -3.43 3.38
C PHE A 68 9.90 -3.39 4.32
N ARG A 69 11.07 -3.15 3.74
CA ARG A 69 12.32 -2.86 4.43
C ARG A 69 12.60 -1.37 4.34
N LYS A 70 13.10 -0.82 5.44
CA LYS A 70 13.49 0.58 5.55
C LYS A 70 14.95 0.69 5.98
N ASN A 71 15.60 1.77 5.57
CA ASN A 71 16.93 2.11 6.05
C ASN A 71 16.88 2.84 7.40
N GLU A 72 18.06 3.23 7.90
CA GLU A 72 18.21 3.96 9.18
C GLU A 72 17.55 5.35 9.16
N ASN A 73 17.33 5.94 7.98
CA ASN A 73 16.62 7.20 7.78
C ASN A 73 15.10 7.01 7.62
N TYR A 74 14.59 5.81 7.86
CA TYR A 74 13.18 5.44 7.72
C TYR A 74 12.65 5.49 6.29
N GLU A 75 13.52 5.56 5.28
CA GLU A 75 13.14 5.51 3.87
C GLU A 75 12.86 4.06 3.48
N ILE A 76 11.76 3.84 2.75
CA ILE A 76 11.44 2.52 2.20
C ILE A 76 12.40 2.22 1.05
N GLU A 77 13.16 1.12 1.17
CA GLU A 77 14.13 0.71 0.14
C GLU A 77 13.55 -0.37 -0.77
N HIS A 78 12.78 -1.29 -0.19
CA HIS A 78 12.20 -2.41 -0.93
C HIS A 78 10.91 -2.89 -0.28
N SER A 79 9.92 -3.20 -1.09
CA SER A 79 8.67 -3.80 -0.66
C SER A 79 8.38 -5.12 -1.38
N ASP A 80 7.77 -6.05 -0.65
CA ASP A 80 7.35 -7.35 -1.14
C ASP A 80 5.83 -7.46 -0.93
N VAL A 81 5.10 -7.88 -1.96
CA VAL A 81 3.65 -8.08 -1.93
C VAL A 81 3.35 -9.47 -2.44
N ILE A 82 2.46 -10.20 -1.77
CA ILE A 82 2.01 -11.54 -2.15
C ILE A 82 0.50 -11.50 -2.33
N LEU A 83 0.04 -11.84 -3.53
CA LEU A 83 -1.38 -11.87 -3.88
C LEU A 83 -1.78 -13.28 -4.30
N THR A 84 -2.91 -13.75 -3.79
CA THR A 84 -3.55 -14.98 -4.24
C THR A 84 -4.36 -14.73 -5.50
N VAL A 85 -4.30 -15.62 -6.51
CA VAL A 85 -4.93 -15.39 -7.82
C VAL A 85 -6.15 -16.28 -8.11
N ASP A 86 -6.44 -17.24 -7.24
CA ASP A 86 -7.49 -18.26 -7.41
C ASP A 86 -8.71 -18.05 -6.50
N ASN A 87 -8.86 -16.86 -5.89
CA ASN A 87 -9.93 -16.49 -4.96
C ASN A 87 -11.03 -15.59 -5.56
N GLY A 88 -10.97 -15.33 -6.88
CA GLY A 88 -11.95 -14.51 -7.62
C GLY A 88 -11.52 -13.05 -7.82
N ASP A 89 -12.09 -12.40 -8.84
CA ASP A 89 -11.65 -11.06 -9.28
C ASP A 89 -11.81 -9.97 -8.23
N PHE A 90 -12.90 -10.00 -7.45
CA PHE A 90 -13.14 -9.01 -6.40
C PHE A 90 -12.09 -9.12 -5.28
N VAL A 91 -11.89 -10.34 -4.75
CA VAL A 91 -10.89 -10.61 -3.70
C VAL A 91 -9.49 -10.26 -4.19
N PHE A 92 -9.16 -10.59 -5.44
CA PHE A 92 -7.88 -10.21 -6.03
C PHE A 92 -7.69 -8.70 -6.06
N LEU A 93 -8.70 -7.93 -6.50
CA LEU A 93 -8.60 -6.47 -6.58
C LEU A 93 -8.53 -5.82 -5.20
N ASP A 94 -9.30 -6.32 -4.25
CA ASP A 94 -9.30 -5.86 -2.86
C ASP A 94 -7.92 -5.99 -2.24
N CYS A 95 -7.36 -7.20 -2.25
CA CYS A 95 -5.99 -7.47 -1.85
C CYS A 95 -4.96 -6.66 -2.67
N ALA A 96 -5.14 -6.52 -3.99
CA ALA A 96 -4.18 -5.79 -4.81
C ALA A 96 -4.12 -4.30 -4.45
N TYR A 97 -5.26 -3.67 -4.14
CA TYR A 97 -5.27 -2.28 -3.68
C TYR A 97 -4.71 -2.16 -2.26
N GLU A 98 -5.22 -2.97 -1.32
CA GLU A 98 -4.77 -2.95 0.08
C GLU A 98 -3.25 -3.09 0.17
N GLU A 99 -2.72 -4.17 -0.39
CA GLU A 99 -1.32 -4.54 -0.18
C GLU A 99 -0.36 -3.64 -0.96
N LEU A 100 -0.74 -3.17 -2.14
CA LEU A 100 0.07 -2.17 -2.83
C LEU A 100 0.09 -0.86 -2.07
N LEU A 101 -1.06 -0.39 -1.56
CA LEU A 101 -1.12 0.87 -0.81
C LEU A 101 -0.35 0.77 0.51
N GLN A 102 -0.47 -0.33 1.26
CA GLN A 102 0.31 -0.57 2.49
C GLN A 102 1.82 -0.68 2.21
N SER A 103 2.20 -1.31 1.09
CA SER A 103 3.61 -1.44 0.68
C SER A 103 4.30 -0.10 0.41
N LEU A 104 3.53 0.98 0.25
CA LEU A 104 4.00 2.35 0.08
C LEU A 104 4.21 3.11 1.41
N GLY A 105 3.88 2.50 2.56
CA GLY A 105 4.17 3.08 3.88
C GLY A 105 3.13 2.85 4.98
N PRO A 106 1.81 3.00 4.76
CA PRO A 106 0.79 2.86 5.80
C PRO A 106 0.48 1.38 6.11
N ILE A 107 1.49 0.60 6.50
CA ILE A 107 1.42 -0.86 6.70
C ILE A 107 0.72 -1.32 7.98
N ASN A 108 0.39 -0.41 8.89
CA ASN A 108 -0.29 -0.77 10.13
C ASN A 108 -1.78 -0.52 9.98
N ASP A 109 -2.58 -1.54 10.25
CA ASP A 109 -4.02 -1.42 10.21
C ASP A 109 -4.59 -0.72 11.45
N THR A 110 -5.78 -0.17 11.28
CA THR A 110 -6.52 0.47 12.36
C THR A 110 -8.02 0.18 12.28
N ALA A 111 -8.55 -0.44 13.33
CA ALA A 111 -9.99 -0.60 13.50
C ALA A 111 -10.71 0.73 13.80
N THR A 112 -9.98 1.83 14.01
CA THR A 112 -10.55 3.11 14.46
C THR A 112 -11.07 4.00 13.33
N VAL A 113 -10.69 3.68 12.08
CA VAL A 113 -11.11 4.43 10.88
C VAL A 113 -11.84 3.45 9.96
N PRO A 114 -13.19 3.45 9.91
CA PRO A 114 -13.96 2.41 9.23
C PRO A 114 -14.10 2.60 7.70
N TRP A 115 -13.40 3.57 7.11
CA TRP A 115 -13.52 3.95 5.68
C TRP A 115 -12.19 3.88 4.92
N THR A 116 -11.17 3.27 5.50
CA THR A 116 -9.85 3.13 4.86
C THR A 116 -9.59 1.66 4.54
N MET A 117 -8.88 1.40 3.44
CA MET A 117 -8.33 0.08 3.13
C MET A 117 -7.31 -0.40 4.18
N PHE A 118 -6.79 0.48 5.04
CA PHE A 118 -5.91 0.11 6.18
C PHE A 118 -6.72 -0.34 7.40
N ASN A 119 -7.82 -1.05 7.17
CA ASN A 119 -8.70 -1.60 8.19
C ASN A 119 -9.19 -2.96 7.70
N ASP A 120 -8.82 -4.03 8.41
CA ASP A 120 -9.11 -5.43 8.09
C ASP A 120 -10.61 -5.73 7.88
N SER A 121 -11.51 -4.85 8.34
CA SER A 121 -12.95 -5.01 8.17
C SER A 121 -13.51 -4.32 6.91
N VAL A 122 -12.67 -3.64 6.14
CA VAL A 122 -13.06 -2.89 4.94
C VAL A 122 -12.62 -3.67 3.72
N SER A 123 -13.56 -3.93 2.81
CA SER A 123 -13.33 -4.61 1.54
C SER A 123 -14.07 -3.84 0.45
N MET A 124 -13.33 -3.05 -0.32
CA MET A 124 -13.89 -2.12 -1.31
C MET A 124 -13.49 -2.51 -2.73
N GLY A 125 -12.31 -3.10 -2.93
CA GLY A 125 -11.81 -3.45 -4.26
C GLY A 125 -11.38 -2.27 -5.13
N PHE A 126 -11.22 -1.06 -4.57
CA PHE A 126 -10.78 0.14 -5.29
C PHE A 126 -10.08 1.17 -4.39
N PHE A 127 -9.34 2.10 -4.99
CA PHE A 127 -8.64 3.18 -4.29
C PHE A 127 -9.55 4.39 -4.00
N ASP A 128 -10.13 4.42 -2.80
CA ASP A 128 -11.12 5.41 -2.39
C ASP A 128 -10.52 6.79 -2.01
N VAL A 129 -11.36 7.82 -2.00
CA VAL A 129 -11.00 9.22 -1.74
C VAL A 129 -10.26 9.41 -0.42
N TYR A 130 -10.67 8.69 0.65
CA TYR A 130 -10.02 8.82 1.96
C TYR A 130 -8.56 8.35 1.90
N ASP A 131 -8.29 7.22 1.27
CA ASP A 131 -6.93 6.69 1.14
C ASP A 131 -6.08 7.54 0.20
N GLN A 132 -6.70 8.17 -0.81
CA GLN A 132 -6.02 9.15 -1.64
C GLN A 132 -5.52 10.34 -0.80
N TYR A 133 -6.27 10.82 0.20
CA TYR A 133 -5.76 11.83 1.12
C TYR A 133 -4.54 11.33 1.89
N LEU A 134 -4.59 10.13 2.45
CA LEU A 134 -3.50 9.57 3.24
C LEU A 134 -2.20 9.44 2.42
N LEU A 135 -2.29 8.89 1.21
CA LEU A 135 -1.12 8.71 0.35
C LEU A 135 -0.58 10.04 -0.18
N ASN A 136 -1.45 10.98 -0.57
CA ASN A 136 -0.97 12.29 -1.02
C ASN A 136 -0.34 13.11 0.12
N LEU A 137 -0.80 12.95 1.37
CA LEU A 137 -0.12 13.52 2.53
C LEU A 137 1.26 12.88 2.73
N LEU A 138 1.34 11.55 2.68
CA LEU A 138 2.59 10.80 2.88
C LEU A 138 3.66 11.15 1.84
N TYR A 139 3.25 11.31 0.58
CA TYR A 139 4.17 11.59 -0.54
C TYR A 139 4.35 13.08 -0.84
N ASP A 140 3.71 13.99 -0.11
CA ASP A 140 3.95 15.42 -0.30
C ASP A 140 5.44 15.75 -0.04
N PRO A 141 6.10 16.55 -0.91
CA PRO A 141 7.52 16.86 -0.77
C PRO A 141 7.91 17.52 0.55
N ARG A 142 6.98 18.10 1.31
CA ARG A 142 7.21 18.69 2.64
C ARG A 142 7.20 17.65 3.76
N ILE A 143 6.61 16.48 3.52
CA ILE A 143 6.62 15.35 4.45
C ILE A 143 7.81 14.47 4.11
N LYS A 144 8.69 14.24 5.09
CA LYS A 144 9.93 13.48 4.93
C LYS A 144 9.99 12.30 5.90
N PRO A 145 10.60 11.17 5.49
CA PRO A 145 10.93 10.09 6.40
C PRO A 145 11.72 10.59 7.62
N GLY A 146 11.40 10.04 8.80
CA GLY A 146 12.05 10.40 10.06
C GLY A 146 11.47 11.63 10.78
N MET A 147 10.52 12.36 10.19
CA MET A 147 9.85 13.48 10.87
C MET A 147 9.10 13.03 12.14
N THR A 148 9.16 13.86 13.16
CA THR A 148 8.35 13.75 14.38
C THR A 148 6.90 14.17 14.11
N VAL A 149 6.00 13.75 15.00
CA VAL A 149 4.59 14.15 14.95
C VAL A 149 4.43 15.68 14.97
N GLN A 150 5.28 16.39 15.70
CA GLN A 150 5.24 17.86 15.81
C GLN A 150 5.65 18.53 14.50
N GLU A 151 6.70 18.04 13.84
CA GLU A 151 7.14 18.55 12.54
C GLU A 151 6.08 18.32 11.47
N VAL A 152 5.49 17.12 11.43
CA VAL A 152 4.36 16.81 10.53
C VAL A 152 3.18 17.75 10.81
N LYS A 153 2.79 17.91 12.08
CA LYS A 153 1.70 18.82 12.47
C LYS A 153 1.92 20.26 12.03
N ALA A 154 3.17 20.73 12.03
CA ALA A 154 3.51 22.07 11.55
C ALA A 154 3.36 22.22 10.03
N ALA A 155 3.67 21.16 9.26
CA ALA A 155 3.56 21.16 7.79
C ALA A 155 2.11 20.90 7.30
N LEU A 156 1.31 20.16 8.07
CA LEU A 156 -0.02 19.70 7.66
C LEU A 156 -0.97 20.78 7.12
N PRO A 157 -1.06 22.01 7.67
CA PRO A 157 -2.00 23.01 7.16
C PRO A 157 -1.78 23.36 5.68
N ASP A 158 -0.52 23.57 5.29
CA ASP A 158 -0.15 23.88 3.91
C ASP A 158 -0.25 22.65 3.01
N VAL A 159 0.20 21.49 3.49
CA VAL A 159 0.10 20.22 2.75
C VAL A 159 -1.36 19.88 2.46
N LEU A 160 -2.23 19.91 3.48
CA LEU A 160 -3.65 19.59 3.34
C LEU A 160 -4.40 20.53 2.39
N ARG A 161 -3.99 21.80 2.29
CA ARG A 161 -4.58 22.72 1.31
C ARG A 161 -4.34 22.21 -0.11
N ASP A 162 -3.10 21.84 -0.41
CA ASP A 162 -2.70 21.44 -1.76
C ASP A 162 -3.23 20.02 -2.07
N VAL A 163 -3.18 19.10 -1.10
CA VAL A 163 -3.76 17.75 -1.22
C VAL A 163 -5.28 17.81 -1.46
N ARG A 164 -6.03 18.65 -0.75
CA ARG A 164 -7.48 18.82 -1.00
C ARG A 164 -7.78 19.25 -2.43
N ALA A 165 -7.02 20.22 -2.95
CA ALA A 165 -7.19 20.69 -4.31
C ALA A 165 -6.88 19.57 -5.34
N TRP A 166 -5.82 18.81 -5.12
CA TRP A 166 -5.47 17.68 -5.98
C TRP A 166 -6.54 16.58 -5.96
N VAL A 167 -6.95 16.13 -4.77
CA VAL A 167 -7.94 15.06 -4.61
C VAL A 167 -9.30 15.47 -5.21
N ALA A 168 -9.72 16.72 -5.02
CA ALA A 168 -10.95 17.23 -5.65
C ALA A 168 -10.87 17.17 -7.19
N LYS A 169 -9.75 17.62 -7.76
CA LYS A 169 -9.51 17.63 -9.20
C LYS A 169 -9.53 16.23 -9.81
N VAL A 170 -8.79 15.27 -9.24
CA VAL A 170 -8.66 13.91 -9.83
C VAL A 170 -9.92 13.05 -9.67
N ASN A 171 -10.81 13.40 -8.74
CA ASN A 171 -12.09 12.73 -8.55
C ASN A 171 -13.29 13.53 -9.09
N HIS A 172 -13.06 14.66 -9.78
CA HIS A 172 -14.11 15.51 -10.35
C HIS A 172 -15.16 15.98 -9.31
N LEU A 173 -14.68 16.45 -8.15
CA LEU A 173 -15.53 16.91 -7.03
C LEU A 173 -15.70 18.44 -6.98
N GLU A 174 -15.23 19.16 -8.01
CA GLU A 174 -15.30 20.63 -8.14
C GLU A 174 -16.66 21.11 -8.68
#